data_AF-A0A2S9FV74-F1
#
_entry.id   AF-A0A2S9FV74-F1
#
_cell.length_a   1.000
_cell.length_b   1.000
_cell.length_c   1.000
_cell.angle_alpha   90.00
_cell.angle_beta   90.00
_cell.angle_gamma   90.00
#
_symmetry.space_group_name_H-M   'P 1'
#
loop_
_entity.id
_entity.type
_entity.pdbx_description
1 polymer ?
#
loop_
_entity_poly.entity_id
_entity_poly.type
_entity_poly.pdbx_seq_one_letter_code
_entity_poly.pdbx_strand_id
1 'polypeptide(L)'
;SFCVQNSSTTWPRLKDLPYLGISVLGESHDEAARTLAAKTGEPVAGLETASSDRGAVFIHGTSVWLESSIEQTIQAGDHIIVVLRV
;
A
#
# COMPACT_ATOMS: atom_id res chain seq x y z
N SER A 1 10.55 2.66 3.64
CA SER A 1 9.71 2.29 4.79
C SER A 1 8.48 3.18 4.81
N PHE A 2 7.45 2.81 5.56
CA PHE A 2 6.29 3.66 5.82
C PHE A 2 5.76 3.44 7.24
N CYS A 3 4.88 4.33 7.71
CA CYS A 3 4.23 4.19 9.01
C CYS A 3 2.78 3.77 8.84
N VAL A 4 2.33 2.81 9.63
CA VAL A 4 0.93 2.36 9.66
C VAL A 4 0.35 2.54 11.04
N GLN A 5 -0.87 3.04 11.13
CA GLN A 5 -1.52 3.29 12.41
C GLN A 5 -1.87 1.97 13.09
N ASN A 6 -1.67 1.88 14.42
CA ASN A 6 -1.95 0.67 15.19
C ASN A 6 -3.43 0.24 15.13
N SER A 7 -4.33 1.20 14.92
CA SER A 7 -5.77 0.98 14.78
C SER A 7 -6.23 0.65 13.34
N SER A 8 -5.30 0.49 12.40
CA SER A 8 -5.63 0.15 11.01
C SER A 8 -6.34 -1.20 10.92
N THR A 9 -7.52 -1.21 10.28
CA THR A 9 -8.25 -2.45 9.95
C THR A 9 -7.77 -3.07 8.64
N THR A 10 -7.08 -2.32 7.79
CA THR A 10 -6.51 -2.80 6.52
C THR A 10 -5.19 -3.53 6.75
N TRP A 11 -4.33 -3.03 7.64
CA TRP A 11 -3.00 -3.59 7.85
C TRP A 11 -2.96 -5.07 8.24
N PRO A 12 -3.84 -5.58 9.14
CA PRO A 12 -3.90 -7.00 9.44
C PRO A 12 -4.17 -7.90 8.23
N ARG A 13 -4.80 -7.37 7.16
CA ARG A 13 -5.07 -8.10 5.91
C ARG A 13 -3.87 -8.15 4.96
N LEU A 14 -2.87 -7.28 5.17
CA LEU A 14 -1.71 -7.11 4.29
C LEU A 14 -0.41 -7.62 4.92
N LYS A 15 -0.25 -7.50 6.23
CA LYS A 15 1.02 -7.73 6.94
C LYS A 15 1.59 -9.15 6.82
N ASP A 16 0.75 -10.13 6.51
CA ASP A 16 1.14 -11.53 6.37
C ASP A 16 1.25 -11.98 4.90
N LEU A 17 0.99 -11.07 3.95
CA LEU A 17 1.20 -11.35 2.52
C LEU A 17 2.69 -11.37 2.19
N PRO A 18 3.13 -12.23 1.26
CA PRO A 18 4.55 -12.38 0.94
C PRO A 18 5.11 -11.12 0.27
N TYR A 19 4.30 -10.44 -0.54
CA TYR A 19 4.69 -9.25 -1.29
C TYR A 19 3.60 -8.19 -1.28
N LEU A 20 4.04 -6.93 -1.26
CA LEU A 20 3.23 -5.73 -1.34
C LEU A 20 3.67 -4.94 -2.56
N GLY A 21 2.70 -4.39 -3.29
CA GLY A 21 2.96 -3.43 -4.36
C GLY A 21 2.87 -2.01 -3.81
N ILE A 22 3.90 -1.20 -4.06
CA ILE A 22 3.91 0.23 -3.73
C ILE A 22 3.90 1.01 -5.03
N SER A 23 2.92 1.90 -5.19
CA SER A 23 2.79 2.79 -6.35
C SER A 23 2.95 4.24 -5.90
N VAL A 24 3.89 4.97 -6.51
CA VAL A 24 4.11 6.39 -6.22
C VAL A 24 3.17 7.24 -7.08
N LEU A 25 2.11 7.76 -6.45
CA LEU A 25 1.11 8.59 -7.11
C LEU A 25 1.73 9.90 -7.63
N GLY A 26 1.40 10.28 -8.87
CA GLY A 26 1.76 11.57 -9.48
C GLY A 26 0.69 12.64 -9.30
N GLU A 27 0.94 13.86 -9.76
CA GLU A 27 0.01 15.00 -9.63
C GLU A 27 -1.40 14.76 -10.20
N SER A 28 -1.52 13.90 -11.20
CA SER A 28 -2.81 13.56 -11.81
C SER A 28 -3.66 12.58 -10.99
N HIS A 29 -3.17 12.10 -9.84
CA HIS A 29 -3.79 11.01 -9.07
C HIS A 29 -4.51 11.52 -7.80
N ASP A 30 -4.93 12.78 -7.75
CA ASP A 30 -5.62 13.37 -6.60
C ASP A 30 -6.89 12.58 -6.20
N GLU A 31 -7.67 12.14 -7.19
CA GLU A 31 -8.87 11.35 -6.94
C GLU A 31 -8.53 9.94 -6.44
N ALA A 32 -7.53 9.29 -7.04
CA ALA A 32 -7.05 7.99 -6.60
C ALA A 32 -6.54 8.02 -5.15
N ALA A 33 -5.78 9.05 -4.79
CA ALA A 33 -5.30 9.24 -3.42
C ALA A 33 -6.44 9.34 -2.40
N ARG A 34 -7.53 10.03 -2.75
CA ARG A 34 -8.73 10.15 -1.89
C ARG A 34 -9.48 8.83 -1.77
N THR A 35 -9.68 8.12 -2.88
CA THR A 35 -10.37 6.83 -2.90
C THR A 35 -9.63 5.77 -2.09
N LEU A 36 -8.31 5.70 -2.22
CA LEU A 36 -7.47 4.76 -1.46
C LEU A 36 -7.49 5.02 0.05
N ALA A 37 -7.69 6.27 0.47
CA ALA A 37 -7.79 6.66 1.87
C ALA A 37 -9.20 6.49 2.47
N ALA A 38 -10.20 6.15 1.65
CA ALA A 38 -11.58 6.00 2.11
C ALA A 38 -11.70 4.84 3.10
N LYS A 39 -12.36 5.08 4.23
CA LYS A 39 -12.59 4.07 5.29
C LYS A 39 -13.65 3.02 4.91
N THR A 40 -14.46 3.31 3.90
CA THR A 40 -15.60 2.50 3.47
C THR A 40 -15.63 2.43 1.96
N GLY A 41 -16.03 1.28 1.41
CA GLY A 41 -16.00 0.99 -0.02
C GLY A 41 -14.84 0.06 -0.38
N GLU A 42 -14.71 -0.25 -1.66
CA GLU A 42 -13.55 -0.98 -2.19
C GLU A 42 -12.44 0.02 -2.51
N PRO A 43 -11.30 0.03 -1.79
CA PRO A 43 -10.29 1.10 -1.88
C PRO A 43 -9.68 1.29 -3.27
N VAL A 44 -9.79 0.27 -4.13
CA VAL A 44 -9.26 0.26 -5.50
C VAL A 44 -10.37 0.31 -6.57
N ALA A 45 -11.64 0.46 -6.17
CA ALA A 45 -12.73 0.56 -7.14
C ALA A 45 -12.57 1.80 -8.01
N GLY A 46 -12.65 1.61 -9.33
CA GLY A 46 -12.47 2.66 -10.32
C GLY A 46 -11.02 2.97 -10.67
N LEU A 47 -10.04 2.30 -10.04
CA LEU A 47 -8.63 2.41 -10.41
C LEU A 47 -8.23 1.26 -11.33
N GLU A 48 -7.53 1.59 -12.42
CA GLU A 48 -6.90 0.59 -13.25
C GLU A 48 -5.68 0.03 -12.51
N THR A 49 -5.66 -1.30 -12.29
CA THR A 49 -4.62 -1.98 -11.51
C THR A 49 -3.97 -3.11 -12.28
N ALA A 50 -2.69 -3.33 -12.00
CA ALA A 50 -1.92 -4.49 -12.45
C ALA A 50 -1.51 -5.35 -11.26
N SER A 51 -1.56 -6.67 -11.43
CA SER A 51 -1.05 -7.63 -10.45
C SER A 51 0.20 -8.30 -10.98
N SER A 52 1.23 -8.44 -10.15
CA SER A 52 2.37 -9.30 -10.46
C SER A 52 2.03 -10.78 -10.27
N ASP A 53 2.86 -11.66 -10.83
CA ASP A 53 2.78 -13.11 -10.60
C ASP A 53 2.94 -13.48 -9.11
N ARG A 54 3.51 -12.57 -8.31
CA ARG A 54 3.74 -12.72 -6.86
C ARG A 54 2.63 -12.11 -6.01
N GLY A 55 1.58 -11.58 -6.65
CA GLY A 55 0.39 -11.06 -5.99
C GLY A 55 0.49 -9.60 -5.52
N ALA A 56 1.57 -8.89 -5.83
CA ALA A 56 1.68 -7.47 -5.57
C ALA A 56 0.79 -6.68 -6.54
N VAL A 57 0.06 -5.69 -6.04
CA VAL A 57 -0.88 -4.88 -6.84
C VAL A 57 -0.35 -3.46 -7.01
N PHE A 58 -0.41 -2.96 -8.24
CA PHE A 58 0.05 -1.63 -8.64
C PHE A 58 -1.06 -0.84 -9.32
N ILE A 59 -0.96 0.49 -9.26
CA ILE A 59 -1.91 1.41 -9.90
C ILE A 59 -1.29 1.93 -11.19
N HIS A 60 -2.01 1.80 -12.31
CA HIS A 60 -1.58 2.34 -13.60
C HIS A 60 -1.46 3.87 -13.58
N GLY A 61 -0.60 4.40 -14.45
CA GLY A 61 -0.35 5.85 -14.56
C GLY A 61 0.59 6.44 -13.50
N THR A 62 0.97 5.66 -12.49
CA THR A 62 1.88 6.11 -11.43
C THR A 62 3.34 6.11 -11.89
N SER A 63 4.17 6.94 -11.24
CA SER A 63 5.53 7.22 -11.73
C SER A 63 6.52 6.10 -11.43
N VAL A 64 6.32 5.37 -10.33
CA VAL A 64 7.22 4.31 -9.87
C VAL A 64 6.41 3.17 -9.23
N TRP A 65 6.78 1.94 -9.57
CA TRP A 65 6.31 0.70 -8.95
C TRP A 65 7.45 0.02 -8.19
N LEU A 66 7.19 -0.37 -6.95
CA LEU A 66 8.11 -1.15 -6.13
C LEU A 66 7.37 -2.39 -5.62
N GLU A 67 7.77 -3.57 -6.08
CA GLU A 67 7.40 -4.82 -5.41
C GLU A 67 8.29 -4.98 -4.18
N SER A 68 7.74 -5.34 -3.04
CA SER A 68 8.53 -5.40 -1.80
C SER A 68 7.99 -6.40 -0.80
N SER A 69 8.87 -6.94 0.04
CA SER A 69 8.49 -7.76 1.20
C SER A 69 8.80 -7.05 2.51
N ILE A 70 8.09 -7.39 3.58
CA ILE A 70 8.34 -6.84 4.92
C ILE A 70 9.65 -7.41 5.47
N GLU A 71 10.59 -6.54 5.78
CA GLU A 71 11.89 -6.89 6.38
C GLU A 71 11.81 -6.81 7.91
N GLN A 72 11.21 -5.74 8.43
CA GLN A 72 11.16 -5.47 9.87
C GLN A 72 9.94 -4.60 10.20
N THR A 73 9.37 -4.81 11.38
CA THR A 73 8.37 -3.91 11.96
C THR A 73 8.87 -3.38 13.31
N ILE A 74 8.67 -2.08 13.56
CA ILE A 74 9.17 -1.38 14.75
C ILE A 74 8.00 -0.63 15.38
N GLN A 75 7.75 -0.87 16.67
CA GLN A 75 6.74 -0.12 17.43
C GLN A 75 7.20 1.33 17.62
N ALA A 76 6.36 2.30 17.25
CA ALA A 76 6.67 3.72 17.27
C ALA A 76 5.45 4.54 17.73
N GLY A 77 5.11 4.41 19.02
CA GLY A 77 3.97 5.11 19.61
C GLY A 77 2.64 4.52 19.13
N ASP A 78 1.80 5.36 18.50
CA ASP A 78 0.50 4.98 17.94
C ASP A 78 0.59 4.40 16.51
N HIS A 79 1.82 4.26 15.99
CA HIS A 79 2.11 3.66 14.69
C HIS A 79 3.16 2.54 14.79
N ILE A 80 3.23 1.74 13.73
CA ILE A 80 4.31 0.80 13.44
C ILE A 80 5.08 1.34 12.24
N ILE A 81 6.41 1.44 12.34
CA ILE A 81 7.28 1.65 11.19
C ILE A 81 7.49 0.30 10.51
N VAL A 82 7.17 0.22 9.22
CA VAL A 82 7.35 -0.96 8.37
C VAL A 82 8.54 -0.73 7.45
N VAL A 83 9.61 -1.49 7.65
CA VAL A 83 10.78 -1.54 6.77
C VAL A 83 10.53 -2.59 5.71
N LEU A 84 10.76 -2.22 4.46
CA LEU A 84 10.51 -3.03 3.27
C LEU A 84 11.83 -3.33 2.56
N ARG A 85 11.97 -4.55 2.04
CA ARG A 85 13.01 -4.96 1.10
C ARG A 85 12.41 -4.91 -0.31
N VAL A 86 13.09 -4.20 -1.22
CA VAL A 86 12.78 -4.15 -2.66
C VAL A 86 13.54 -5.26 -3.37
#